data_AF-A0A182DWL2-F1
#
_entry.id   AF-A0A182DWL2-F1
#
_cell.length_a   1.000
_cell.length_b   1.000
_cell.length_c   1.000
_cell.angle_alpha   90.00
_cell.angle_beta   90.00
_cell.angle_gamma   90.00
#
_symmetry.space_group_name_H-M   'P 1'
#
loop_
_entity.id
_entity.type
_entity.pdbx_description
1 polymer ?
#
loop_
_entity_poly.entity_id
_entity_poly.type
_entity_poly.pdbx_seq_one_letter_code
_entity_poly.pdbx_strand_id
1 'polypeptide(L)'
;MLEEVDEKYVNRIEARSDKDNNACTAISDPNEDSAGSSDENEEYSTASLVDELEKKYLCNVDIDESIILLKSMTGTSPCKLASEHTLLLLVLNHKYIDRIGDKVQFLSICRYAREVDLAWNKLSSWEEIIAIFSLPRLEVLNLGYNPLQSFLTVPSFPLAVNLELFILNGTDLPMSTVRKLLNKMPKLKELHLSENRNLKNRFDVGDEVMSVSLESLHVSKCDIEHWETVTFLWRFFPNLVSLSLCENPIRYTSCKMKTNDLNCLNGVRRLSLNKCLIDNWSSIERLADINTLQDLRIIAIPLWKEYTNDEHFHLIIGRIPQLKILNGSVISAEQREQSERYYDVREIKPKIFARLVKRHGHVEQLCKVDMTPKKHAVIVVICEETGYNANLKIRLTQTVSCLMHMLEKLTKIPVKRMRLFYINSVNPFPNELRFSSQMLQALHIEDGDRICVQDQLSKRQIALQSFNIM
;
A
#
# COMPACT_ATOMS: atom_id res chain seq x y z
N MET A 1 2.12 -4.92 77.35
CA MET A 1 1.91 -3.59 76.74
C MET A 1 0.99 -3.83 75.57
N LEU A 2 -0.33 -3.92 75.80
CA LEU A 2 -1.28 -2.78 75.97
C LEU A 2 -1.24 -1.88 74.72
N GLU A 3 -2.30 -1.51 74.01
CA GLU A 3 -3.78 -1.66 74.03
C GLU A 3 -4.19 -1.15 72.61
N GLU A 4 -5.05 -1.83 71.83
CA GLU A 4 -6.50 -1.59 71.70
C GLU A 4 -6.97 -0.11 71.70
N VAL A 5 -7.80 0.28 70.71
CA VAL A 5 -9.20 0.72 70.91
C VAL A 5 -9.92 0.90 69.55
N ASP A 6 -11.00 0.11 69.40
CA ASP A 6 -12.33 0.25 68.76
C ASP A 6 -12.58 0.97 67.42
N GLU A 7 -13.33 0.44 66.44
CA GLU A 7 -14.64 -0.28 66.35
C GLU A 7 -15.94 0.56 66.33
N LYS A 8 -16.90 0.04 65.53
CA LYS A 8 -18.35 0.32 65.37
C LYS A 8 -18.73 1.32 64.26
N TYR A 9 -19.65 1.05 63.34
CA TYR A 9 -20.91 0.27 63.37
C TYR A 9 -21.12 -0.45 62.00
N VAL A 10 -21.30 -1.79 61.89
CA VAL A 10 -22.49 -2.66 62.16
C VAL A 10 -23.54 -2.69 61.02
N ASN A 11 -23.51 -3.81 60.26
CA ASN A 11 -24.60 -4.77 59.89
C ASN A 11 -25.93 -4.26 59.26
N ARG A 12 -26.73 -5.01 58.48
CA ARG A 12 -26.86 -6.41 57.95
C ARG A 12 -28.03 -6.35 56.93
N ILE A 13 -28.07 -7.10 55.81
CA ILE A 13 -28.72 -8.43 55.63
C ILE A 13 -30.21 -8.40 56.07
N GLU A 14 -31.29 -8.77 55.34
CA GLU A 14 -31.68 -9.89 54.44
C GLU A 14 -33.08 -9.53 53.87
N ALA A 15 -33.43 -9.80 52.60
CA ALA A 15 -34.23 -10.92 52.08
C ALA A 15 -35.79 -10.84 52.14
N ARG A 16 -36.41 -11.38 51.07
CA ARG A 16 -37.84 -11.81 50.88
C ARG A 16 -38.85 -10.66 50.69
N SER A 17 -39.90 -10.73 49.87
CA SER A 17 -40.65 -11.80 49.21
C SER A 17 -41.70 -11.18 48.26
N ASP A 18 -42.17 -11.98 47.29
CA ASP A 18 -43.56 -12.04 46.76
C ASP A 18 -44.17 -10.78 46.09
N LYS A 19 -44.43 -10.81 44.77
CA LYS A 19 -45.62 -11.34 44.05
C LYS A 19 -46.80 -10.37 44.00
N ASP A 20 -47.42 -10.38 42.81
CA ASP A 20 -48.77 -9.86 42.47
C ASP A 20 -48.90 -8.34 42.30
N ASN A 21 -49.70 -7.80 41.40
CA ASN A 21 -50.36 -8.19 40.15
C ASN A 21 -51.10 -6.92 39.71
N ASN A 22 -51.20 -6.71 38.38
CA ASN A 22 -52.30 -5.98 37.71
C ASN A 22 -52.51 -4.50 38.06
N ALA A 23 -53.17 -3.67 37.26
CA ALA A 23 -53.52 -3.58 35.85
C ALA A 23 -54.12 -2.17 35.76
N CYS A 24 -53.90 -1.43 34.67
CA CYS A 24 -54.82 -0.35 34.31
C CYS A 24 -54.78 -0.14 32.80
N THR A 25 -55.88 -0.56 32.18
CA THR A 25 -56.29 -0.34 30.79
C THR A 25 -57.05 0.97 30.62
N ALA A 26 -56.99 1.47 29.37
CA ALA A 26 -57.88 2.45 28.72
C ALA A 26 -57.61 3.93 29.09
N ILE A 27 -57.60 4.90 28.17
CA ILE A 27 -58.58 5.22 27.12
C ILE A 27 -57.90 5.95 25.94
N SER A 28 -58.51 5.78 24.76
CA SER A 28 -58.31 6.32 23.41
C SER A 28 -58.35 7.85 23.23
N ASP A 29 -57.68 8.40 22.20
CA ASP A 29 -58.32 8.93 20.96
C ASP A 29 -57.30 9.53 19.95
N PRO A 30 -57.69 9.77 18.67
CA PRO A 30 -56.91 9.39 17.49
C PRO A 30 -56.47 10.58 16.63
N ASN A 31 -55.56 10.30 15.68
CA ASN A 31 -55.37 10.94 14.36
C ASN A 31 -53.87 11.00 14.04
N GLU A 32 -53.41 10.15 13.11
CA GLU A 32 -52.45 10.56 12.08
C GLU A 32 -52.35 9.46 11.01
N ASP A 33 -52.92 9.82 9.86
CA ASP A 33 -52.78 9.29 8.50
C ASP A 33 -51.79 8.14 8.26
N SER A 34 -52.34 6.93 8.07
CA SER A 34 -51.62 5.84 7.41
C SER A 34 -51.69 6.02 5.89
N ALA A 35 -50.69 6.66 5.30
CA ALA A 35 -50.35 6.43 3.90
C ALA A 35 -49.77 5.01 3.78
N GLY A 36 -50.53 4.11 3.15
CA GLY A 36 -50.10 2.76 2.87
C GLY A 36 -48.84 2.75 2.02
N SER A 37 -47.72 2.33 2.62
CA SER A 37 -46.58 1.78 1.89
C SER A 37 -46.79 0.27 1.84
N SER A 38 -47.51 -0.18 0.82
CA SER A 38 -47.42 -1.56 0.36
C SER A 38 -46.01 -1.76 -0.18
N ASP A 39 -45.07 -2.11 0.69
CA ASP A 39 -43.88 -2.83 0.28
C ASP A 39 -44.38 -4.19 -0.23
N GLU A 40 -44.68 -4.21 -1.52
CA GLU A 40 -44.85 -5.42 -2.29
C GLU A 40 -43.58 -6.24 -2.10
N ASN A 41 -43.72 -7.35 -1.36
CA ASN A 41 -42.82 -8.48 -1.50
C ASN A 41 -42.90 -8.93 -2.97
N GLU A 42 -42.09 -8.32 -3.84
CA GLU A 42 -41.68 -8.98 -5.08
C GLU A 42 -40.92 -10.24 -4.66
N GLU A 43 -41.63 -11.36 -4.54
CA GLU A 43 -41.04 -12.69 -4.59
C GLU A 43 -40.30 -12.79 -5.93
N TYR A 44 -39.01 -12.43 -5.93
CA TYR A 44 -38.12 -12.69 -7.05
C TYR A 44 -38.19 -14.18 -7.37
N SER A 45 -38.88 -14.53 -8.46
CA SER A 45 -39.04 -15.90 -8.91
C SER A 45 -37.67 -16.55 -9.06
N THR A 46 -37.43 -17.64 -8.34
CA THR A 46 -36.14 -18.31 -8.39
C THR A 46 -35.96 -19.05 -9.72
N ALA A 47 -34.79 -18.90 -10.34
CA ALA A 47 -34.50 -19.47 -11.65
C ALA A 47 -33.67 -20.74 -11.54
N SER A 48 -33.82 -21.65 -12.51
CA SER A 48 -32.84 -22.73 -12.66
C SER A 48 -31.63 -22.26 -13.47
N LEU A 49 -30.47 -22.88 -13.23
CA LEU A 49 -29.25 -22.61 -13.97
C LEU A 49 -29.43 -22.85 -15.47
N VAL A 50 -30.13 -23.92 -15.83
CA VAL A 50 -30.42 -24.28 -17.22
C VAL A 50 -31.28 -23.20 -17.89
N ASP A 51 -32.33 -22.71 -17.23
CA ASP A 51 -33.20 -21.67 -17.81
C ASP A 51 -32.40 -20.40 -18.12
N GLU A 52 -31.54 -19.96 -17.20
CA GLU A 52 -30.72 -18.76 -17.39
C GLU A 52 -29.58 -18.97 -18.38
N LEU A 53 -29.07 -20.20 -18.49
CA LEU A 53 -28.12 -20.60 -19.52
C LEU A 53 -28.78 -20.52 -20.90
N GLU A 54 -29.97 -21.10 -21.06
CA GLU A 54 -30.71 -21.04 -22.30
C GLU A 54 -31.01 -19.59 -22.70
N LYS A 55 -31.54 -18.79 -21.78
CA LYS A 55 -31.80 -17.36 -22.01
C LYS A 55 -30.58 -16.59 -22.47
N LYS A 56 -29.40 -16.88 -21.91
CA LYS A 56 -28.17 -16.15 -22.21
C LYS A 56 -27.45 -16.65 -23.46
N TYR A 57 -27.43 -17.96 -23.69
CA TYR A 57 -26.54 -18.56 -24.69
C TYR A 57 -27.28 -19.25 -25.84
N LEU A 58 -28.56 -19.61 -25.67
CA LEU A 58 -29.33 -20.41 -26.64
C LEU A 58 -30.60 -19.71 -27.15
N CYS A 59 -31.00 -18.56 -26.58
CA CYS A 59 -32.09 -17.77 -27.13
C CYS A 59 -31.67 -17.09 -28.44
N ASN A 60 -32.35 -17.49 -29.52
CA ASN A 60 -32.33 -16.83 -30.82
C ASN A 60 -33.08 -15.49 -30.74
N VAL A 61 -32.49 -14.48 -30.10
CA VAL A 61 -32.90 -13.09 -30.38
C VAL A 61 -32.01 -12.63 -31.52
N ASP A 62 -32.62 -12.32 -32.66
CA ASP A 62 -32.00 -11.91 -33.92
C ASP A 62 -30.66 -11.20 -33.69
N ILE A 63 -29.57 -11.95 -33.81
CA ILE A 63 -28.24 -11.35 -33.89
C ILE A 63 -28.22 -10.71 -35.27
N ASP A 64 -28.50 -9.41 -35.28
CA ASP A 64 -28.35 -8.50 -36.41
C ASP A 64 -27.15 -8.97 -37.26
N GLU A 65 -27.39 -9.33 -38.52
CA GLU A 65 -26.37 -9.92 -39.41
C GLU A 65 -25.11 -9.05 -39.50
N SER A 66 -25.23 -7.76 -39.20
CA SER A 66 -24.13 -6.80 -39.04
C SER A 66 -23.14 -7.15 -37.92
N ILE A 67 -23.57 -7.82 -36.84
CA ILE A 67 -22.71 -8.30 -35.75
C ILE A 67 -22.02 -9.62 -36.12
N ILE A 68 -22.60 -10.42 -37.02
CA ILE A 68 -22.01 -11.67 -37.50
C ILE A 68 -20.77 -11.40 -38.35
N LEU A 69 -20.80 -10.35 -39.18
CA LEU A 69 -19.66 -9.91 -39.98
C LEU A 69 -18.47 -9.43 -39.13
N LEU A 70 -18.72 -8.70 -38.02
CA LEU A 70 -17.68 -8.30 -37.07
C LEU A 70 -17.12 -9.47 -36.24
N LYS A 71 -17.95 -10.50 -35.95
CA LYS A 71 -17.53 -11.71 -35.22
C LYS A 71 -16.62 -12.64 -36.02
N SER A 72 -16.61 -12.53 -37.35
CA SER A 72 -15.73 -13.36 -38.20
C SER A 72 -14.24 -13.07 -38.04
N MET A 73 -13.87 -11.95 -37.40
CA MET A 73 -12.48 -11.55 -37.19
C MET A 73 -11.91 -11.97 -35.82
N THR A 74 -12.72 -12.48 -34.89
CA THR A 74 -12.28 -12.87 -33.53
C THR A 74 -13.09 -14.06 -32.98
N GLY A 75 -12.64 -15.30 -33.23
CA GLY A 75 -13.10 -16.51 -32.52
C GLY A 75 -14.58 -16.91 -32.67
N THR A 76 -14.91 -18.13 -32.26
CA THR A 76 -16.30 -18.62 -32.17
C THR A 76 -17.03 -17.94 -31.01
N SER A 77 -18.25 -17.44 -31.24
CA SER A 77 -19.03 -16.73 -30.21
C SER A 77 -19.51 -17.67 -29.09
N PRO A 78 -19.70 -17.18 -27.85
CA PRO A 78 -20.21 -18.01 -26.74
C PRO A 78 -21.55 -18.69 -27.02
N CYS A 79 -22.47 -18.02 -27.74
CA CYS A 79 -23.74 -18.62 -28.15
C CYS A 79 -23.54 -19.79 -29.11
N LYS A 80 -22.63 -19.65 -30.08
CA LYS A 80 -22.27 -20.74 -31.01
C LYS A 80 -21.59 -21.89 -30.27
N LEU A 81 -20.68 -21.59 -29.35
CA LEU A 81 -20.05 -22.63 -28.52
C LEU A 81 -21.07 -23.36 -27.66
N ALA A 82 -22.05 -22.66 -27.07
CA ALA A 82 -23.10 -23.30 -26.28
C ALA A 82 -24.01 -24.19 -27.13
N SER A 83 -24.44 -23.72 -28.32
CA SER A 83 -25.30 -24.52 -29.22
C SER A 83 -24.57 -25.74 -29.80
N GLU A 84 -23.25 -25.65 -29.97
CA GLU A 84 -22.37 -26.77 -30.35
C GLU A 84 -21.93 -27.63 -29.14
N HIS A 85 -22.40 -27.33 -27.92
CA HIS A 85 -22.01 -28.00 -26.68
C HIS A 85 -20.50 -28.00 -26.42
N THR A 86 -19.82 -26.90 -26.74
CA THR A 86 -18.37 -26.67 -26.58
C THR A 86 -18.06 -25.43 -25.73
N LEU A 87 -19.03 -24.96 -24.93
CA LEU A 87 -18.86 -23.81 -24.06
C LEU A 87 -17.70 -24.03 -23.05
N LEU A 88 -16.74 -23.11 -23.03
CA LEU A 88 -15.56 -23.18 -22.14
C LEU A 88 -15.73 -22.37 -20.86
N LEU A 89 -16.49 -21.28 -20.91
CA LEU A 89 -16.70 -20.34 -19.81
C LEU A 89 -18.21 -20.12 -19.63
N LEU A 90 -18.72 -20.45 -18.44
CA LEU A 90 -20.09 -20.18 -18.03
C LEU A 90 -20.10 -19.11 -16.94
N VAL A 91 -20.63 -17.92 -17.25
CA VAL A 91 -20.83 -16.84 -16.26
C VAL A 91 -22.30 -16.51 -16.14
N LEU A 92 -22.89 -16.69 -14.96
CA LEU A 92 -24.30 -16.39 -14.68
C LEU A 92 -24.46 -15.80 -13.26
N ASN A 93 -23.82 -14.67 -13.02
CA ASN A 93 -23.88 -13.97 -11.72
C ASN A 93 -25.17 -13.15 -11.57
N HIS A 94 -25.65 -12.98 -10.33
CA HIS A 94 -26.84 -12.17 -10.01
C HIS A 94 -28.11 -12.59 -10.76
N LYS A 95 -28.31 -13.90 -10.96
CA LYS A 95 -29.44 -14.45 -11.72
C LYS A 95 -30.51 -15.11 -10.85
N TYR A 96 -30.40 -14.97 -9.53
CA TYR A 96 -31.33 -15.58 -8.57
C TYR A 96 -31.45 -17.10 -8.75
N ILE A 97 -30.36 -17.73 -9.19
CA ILE A 97 -30.32 -19.18 -9.45
C ILE A 97 -30.26 -19.93 -8.11
N ASP A 98 -31.22 -20.81 -7.84
CA ASP A 98 -31.26 -21.61 -6.61
C ASP A 98 -31.03 -23.12 -6.84
N ARG A 99 -31.16 -23.57 -8.08
CA ARG A 99 -31.05 -24.97 -8.50
C ARG A 99 -30.45 -25.10 -9.90
N ILE A 100 -29.93 -26.27 -10.25
CA ILE A 100 -29.40 -26.54 -11.59
C ILE A 100 -30.52 -26.62 -12.62
N GLY A 101 -31.65 -27.25 -12.29
CA GLY A 101 -32.68 -27.61 -13.26
C GLY A 101 -32.39 -28.98 -13.87
N ASP A 102 -32.52 -29.13 -15.20
CA ASP A 102 -32.18 -30.38 -15.89
C ASP A 102 -30.67 -30.64 -15.85
N LYS A 103 -30.24 -31.53 -14.93
CA LYS A 103 -28.84 -31.90 -14.74
C LYS A 103 -28.24 -32.59 -15.96
N VAL A 104 -29.03 -33.35 -16.73
CA VAL A 104 -28.55 -34.04 -17.94
C VAL A 104 -28.26 -33.02 -19.03
N GLN A 105 -29.17 -32.08 -19.22
CA GLN A 105 -29.00 -30.99 -20.17
C GLN A 105 -27.81 -30.09 -19.79
N PHE A 106 -27.71 -29.71 -18.51
CA PHE A 106 -26.58 -28.93 -18.00
C PHE A 106 -25.23 -29.62 -18.29
N LEU A 107 -25.11 -30.91 -17.97
CA LEU A 107 -23.88 -31.68 -18.20
C LEU A 107 -23.56 -31.84 -19.70
N SER A 108 -24.58 -31.87 -20.56
CA SER A 108 -24.41 -31.90 -22.02
C SER A 108 -23.82 -30.58 -22.52
N ILE A 109 -24.46 -29.45 -22.18
CA ILE A 109 -24.06 -28.14 -22.68
C ILE A 109 -22.71 -27.69 -22.12
N CYS A 110 -22.48 -27.95 -20.84
CA CYS A 110 -21.28 -27.54 -20.12
C CYS A 110 -20.17 -28.61 -20.12
N ARG A 111 -20.28 -29.66 -20.94
CA ARG A 111 -19.31 -30.78 -20.96
C ARG A 111 -17.84 -30.34 -21.08
N TYR A 112 -17.60 -29.24 -21.80
CA TYR A 112 -16.26 -28.70 -22.04
C TYR A 112 -15.94 -27.47 -21.19
N ALA A 113 -16.84 -27.07 -20.29
CA ALA A 113 -16.65 -25.92 -19.43
C ALA A 113 -15.42 -26.13 -18.54
N ARG A 114 -14.52 -25.16 -18.59
CA ARG A 114 -13.33 -25.04 -17.74
C ARG A 114 -13.57 -24.07 -16.60
N GLU A 115 -14.34 -23.03 -16.85
CA GLU A 115 -14.60 -21.98 -15.88
C GLU A 115 -16.10 -21.81 -15.67
N VAL A 116 -16.53 -21.88 -14.41
CA VAL A 116 -17.92 -21.69 -14.00
C VAL A 116 -17.98 -20.63 -12.92
N ASP A 117 -18.59 -19.49 -13.24
CA ASP A 117 -18.83 -18.39 -12.31
C ASP A 117 -20.33 -18.22 -12.06
N LEU A 118 -20.73 -18.56 -10.84
CA LEU A 118 -22.10 -18.52 -10.33
C LEU A 118 -22.16 -17.70 -9.05
N ALA A 119 -21.26 -16.73 -8.87
CA ALA A 119 -21.27 -15.87 -7.71
C ALA A 119 -22.58 -15.06 -7.60
N TRP A 120 -22.95 -14.69 -6.37
CA TRP A 120 -24.13 -13.87 -6.08
C TRP A 120 -25.45 -14.48 -6.60
N ASN A 121 -25.63 -15.77 -6.37
CA ASN A 121 -26.88 -16.48 -6.64
C ASN A 121 -27.51 -16.96 -5.31
N LYS A 122 -28.49 -17.85 -5.39
CA LYS A 122 -29.25 -18.40 -4.26
C LYS A 122 -28.99 -19.90 -4.07
N LEU A 123 -27.88 -20.42 -4.60
CA LEU A 123 -27.50 -21.81 -4.44
C LEU A 123 -27.25 -22.10 -2.96
N SER A 124 -28.05 -22.99 -2.37
CA SER A 124 -27.92 -23.37 -0.95
C SER A 124 -27.61 -24.85 -0.77
N SER A 125 -28.19 -25.70 -1.60
CA SER A 125 -28.09 -27.16 -1.53
C SER A 125 -26.81 -27.69 -2.18
N TRP A 126 -26.11 -28.57 -1.47
CA TRP A 126 -24.93 -29.27 -1.99
C TRP A 126 -25.31 -30.33 -3.05
N GLU A 127 -26.53 -30.85 -3.02
CA GLU A 127 -27.09 -31.78 -4.03
C GLU A 127 -27.14 -31.15 -5.44
N GLU A 128 -27.34 -29.84 -5.52
CA GLU A 128 -27.28 -29.09 -6.78
C GLU A 128 -25.84 -28.88 -7.24
N ILE A 129 -24.93 -28.62 -6.30
CA ILE A 129 -23.51 -28.34 -6.59
C ILE A 129 -22.76 -29.58 -7.08
N ILE A 130 -23.21 -30.79 -6.72
CA ILE A 130 -22.64 -32.07 -7.22
C ILE A 130 -22.59 -32.10 -8.76
N ALA A 131 -23.61 -31.58 -9.44
CA ALA A 131 -23.65 -31.58 -10.90
C ALA A 131 -22.50 -30.73 -11.48
N ILE A 132 -22.17 -29.60 -10.84
CA ILE A 132 -21.08 -28.72 -11.25
C ILE A 132 -19.72 -29.42 -11.03
N PHE A 133 -19.52 -30.07 -9.88
CA PHE A 133 -18.29 -30.82 -9.62
C PHE A 133 -18.09 -32.04 -10.52
N SER A 134 -19.17 -32.51 -11.16
CA SER A 134 -19.13 -33.63 -12.11
C SER A 134 -18.66 -33.20 -13.51
N LEU A 135 -18.42 -31.90 -13.75
CA LEU A 135 -17.91 -31.41 -15.01
C LEU A 135 -16.46 -31.87 -15.24
N PRO A 136 -16.17 -32.58 -16.35
CA PRO A 136 -14.91 -33.31 -16.50
C PRO A 136 -13.68 -32.42 -16.73
N ARG A 137 -13.89 -31.17 -17.18
CA ARG A 137 -12.82 -30.22 -17.53
C ARG A 137 -12.80 -28.98 -16.63
N LEU A 138 -13.53 -29.00 -15.52
CA LEU A 138 -13.63 -27.86 -14.61
C LEU A 138 -12.27 -27.56 -13.96
N GLU A 139 -11.75 -26.37 -14.22
CA GLU A 139 -10.48 -25.83 -13.74
C GLU A 139 -10.71 -24.68 -12.74
N VAL A 140 -11.76 -23.87 -12.97
CA VAL A 140 -12.13 -22.72 -12.14
C VAL A 140 -13.59 -22.79 -11.74
N LEU A 141 -13.87 -22.65 -10.44
CA LEU A 141 -15.23 -22.56 -9.92
C LEU A 141 -15.36 -21.38 -8.96
N ASN A 142 -16.37 -20.54 -9.19
CA ASN A 142 -16.73 -19.46 -8.29
C ASN A 142 -18.18 -19.63 -7.81
N LEU A 143 -18.32 -19.83 -6.50
CA LEU A 143 -19.60 -19.93 -5.78
C LEU A 143 -19.74 -18.82 -4.73
N GLY A 144 -18.93 -17.76 -4.81
CA GLY A 144 -18.94 -16.67 -3.83
C GLY A 144 -20.33 -16.06 -3.62
N TYR A 145 -20.63 -15.65 -2.40
CA TYR A 145 -21.87 -14.99 -2.00
C TYR A 145 -23.15 -15.78 -2.31
N ASN A 146 -23.04 -17.11 -2.32
CA ASN A 146 -24.19 -18.01 -2.29
C ASN A 146 -24.49 -18.45 -0.84
N PRO A 147 -25.77 -18.63 -0.46
CA PRO A 147 -26.19 -19.06 0.88
C PRO A 147 -26.00 -20.57 1.09
N LEU A 148 -24.77 -21.06 0.90
CA LEU A 148 -24.41 -22.47 0.97
C LEU A 148 -24.70 -23.05 2.36
N GLN A 149 -25.31 -24.23 2.41
CA GLN A 149 -25.53 -24.95 3.66
C GLN A 149 -24.21 -25.19 4.41
N SER A 150 -24.22 -24.99 5.72
CA SER A 150 -23.00 -25.04 6.55
C SER A 150 -22.36 -26.43 6.62
N PHE A 151 -23.08 -27.50 6.28
CA PHE A 151 -22.60 -28.88 6.32
C PHE A 151 -22.91 -29.60 5.00
N LEU A 152 -22.03 -30.52 4.60
CA LEU A 152 -22.27 -31.42 3.48
C LEU A 152 -23.33 -32.45 3.90
N THR A 153 -24.54 -32.32 3.35
CA THR A 153 -25.67 -33.24 3.54
C THR A 153 -25.55 -34.52 2.72
N VAL A 154 -24.74 -34.48 1.66
CA VAL A 154 -24.64 -35.53 0.66
C VAL A 154 -23.64 -36.64 1.07
N PRO A 155 -24.00 -37.93 0.93
CA PRO A 155 -23.11 -39.04 1.29
C PRO A 155 -21.88 -39.17 0.37
N SER A 156 -22.04 -38.83 -0.91
CA SER A 156 -21.00 -38.98 -1.93
C SER A 156 -20.83 -37.69 -2.72
N PHE A 157 -19.72 -37.00 -2.48
CA PHE A 157 -19.29 -35.83 -3.24
C PHE A 157 -18.28 -36.27 -4.31
N PRO A 158 -18.48 -35.96 -5.60
CA PRO A 158 -17.57 -36.35 -6.68
C PRO A 158 -16.22 -35.65 -6.55
N LEU A 159 -15.18 -36.27 -7.13
CA LEU A 159 -13.84 -35.67 -7.20
C LEU A 159 -13.76 -34.66 -8.35
N ALA A 160 -13.46 -33.41 -8.03
CA ALA A 160 -13.14 -32.38 -9.02
C ALA A 160 -11.64 -32.46 -9.34
N VAL A 161 -11.25 -33.46 -10.13
CA VAL A 161 -9.84 -33.85 -10.35
C VAL A 161 -9.00 -32.81 -11.09
N ASN A 162 -9.62 -31.85 -11.77
CA ASN A 162 -8.96 -30.80 -12.55
C ASN A 162 -9.12 -29.40 -11.96
N LEU A 163 -9.87 -29.25 -10.86
CA LEU A 163 -10.14 -27.94 -10.27
C LEU A 163 -8.85 -27.38 -9.66
N GLU A 164 -8.40 -26.24 -10.18
CA GLU A 164 -7.18 -25.55 -9.75
C GLU A 164 -7.49 -24.29 -8.94
N LEU A 165 -8.62 -23.62 -9.20
CA LEU A 165 -9.04 -22.41 -8.51
C LEU A 165 -10.48 -22.52 -8.00
N PHE A 166 -10.67 -22.24 -6.71
CA PHE A 166 -11.98 -22.27 -6.07
C PHE A 166 -12.26 -21.00 -5.27
N ILE A 167 -13.37 -20.33 -5.58
CA ILE A 167 -13.78 -19.07 -4.93
C ILE A 167 -15.04 -19.30 -4.10
N LEU A 168 -14.93 -19.02 -2.81
CA LEU A 168 -15.95 -19.16 -1.77
C LEU A 168 -16.06 -17.87 -0.92
N ASN A 169 -15.79 -16.73 -1.54
CA ASN A 169 -15.89 -15.43 -0.86
C ASN A 169 -17.31 -15.18 -0.34
N GLY A 170 -17.47 -14.57 0.83
CA GLY A 170 -18.77 -14.24 1.42
C GLY A 170 -19.74 -15.42 1.62
N THR A 171 -19.27 -16.67 1.66
CA THR A 171 -20.12 -17.85 1.90
C THR A 171 -20.22 -18.21 3.39
N ASP A 172 -19.31 -17.67 4.21
CA ASP A 172 -19.20 -17.95 5.64
C ASP A 172 -19.23 -19.46 5.95
N LEU A 173 -18.59 -20.31 5.15
CA LEU A 173 -18.59 -21.75 5.43
C LEU A 173 -17.75 -22.11 6.67
N PRO A 174 -18.15 -23.14 7.44
CA PRO A 174 -17.26 -23.72 8.44
C PRO A 174 -16.01 -24.34 7.83
N MET A 175 -14.86 -24.16 8.47
CA MET A 175 -13.59 -24.75 8.03
C MET A 175 -13.62 -26.28 8.03
N SER A 176 -14.44 -26.92 8.87
CA SER A 176 -14.70 -28.36 8.80
C SER A 176 -15.36 -28.77 7.48
N THR A 177 -16.27 -27.95 6.94
CA THR A 177 -16.89 -28.13 5.63
C THR A 177 -15.91 -27.81 4.50
N VAL A 178 -15.16 -26.70 4.61
CA VAL A 178 -14.08 -26.38 3.66
C VAL A 178 -13.08 -27.53 3.57
N ARG A 179 -12.66 -28.12 4.70
CA ARG A 179 -11.78 -29.29 4.73
C ARG A 179 -12.35 -30.47 3.93
N LYS A 180 -13.60 -30.82 4.17
CA LYS A 180 -14.26 -31.92 3.43
C LYS A 180 -14.31 -31.64 1.93
N LEU A 181 -14.53 -30.38 1.53
CA LEU A 181 -14.49 -29.96 0.12
C LEU A 181 -13.09 -30.07 -0.48
N LEU A 182 -12.06 -29.60 0.22
CA LEU A 182 -10.67 -29.67 -0.23
C LEU A 182 -10.19 -31.11 -0.47
N ASN A 183 -10.65 -32.07 0.35
CA ASN A 183 -10.39 -33.49 0.13
C ASN A 183 -10.92 -34.03 -1.22
N LYS A 184 -11.79 -33.28 -1.91
CA LYS A 184 -12.36 -33.63 -3.21
C LYS A 184 -11.66 -32.94 -4.39
N MET A 185 -10.64 -32.13 -4.13
CA MET A 185 -9.96 -31.29 -5.12
C MET A 185 -8.44 -31.47 -5.02
N PRO A 186 -7.90 -32.63 -5.45
CA PRO A 186 -6.50 -32.99 -5.23
C PRO A 186 -5.48 -32.09 -5.97
N LYS A 187 -5.92 -31.31 -6.96
CA LYS A 187 -5.08 -30.39 -7.73
C LYS A 187 -5.32 -28.91 -7.41
N LEU A 188 -6.10 -28.60 -6.38
CA LEU A 188 -6.44 -27.21 -6.07
C LEU A 188 -5.18 -26.42 -5.67
N LYS A 189 -4.86 -25.37 -6.42
CA LYS A 189 -3.70 -24.50 -6.20
C LYS A 189 -4.09 -23.18 -5.56
N GLU A 190 -5.28 -22.67 -5.84
CA GLU A 190 -5.73 -21.36 -5.38
C GLU A 190 -7.13 -21.40 -4.75
N LEU A 191 -7.24 -20.81 -3.56
CA LEU A 191 -8.47 -20.78 -2.77
C LEU A 191 -8.76 -19.35 -2.29
N HIS A 192 -9.99 -18.90 -2.53
CA HIS A 192 -10.46 -17.60 -2.08
C HIS A 192 -11.57 -17.78 -1.03
N LEU A 193 -11.31 -17.29 0.18
CA LEU A 193 -12.19 -17.29 1.35
C LEU A 193 -12.38 -15.86 1.90
N SER A 194 -12.24 -14.85 1.06
CA SER A 194 -12.35 -13.45 1.47
C SER A 194 -13.78 -13.10 1.89
N GLU A 195 -13.94 -12.07 2.73
CA GLU A 195 -15.25 -11.62 3.25
C GLU A 195 -16.02 -12.71 4.03
N ASN A 196 -15.31 -13.71 4.57
CA ASN A 196 -15.85 -14.71 5.49
C ASN A 196 -15.53 -14.27 6.93
N ARG A 197 -16.49 -13.65 7.61
CA ARG A 197 -16.28 -12.93 8.88
C ARG A 197 -16.06 -13.85 10.08
N ASN A 198 -16.47 -15.11 9.98
CA ASN A 198 -16.44 -16.04 11.11
C ASN A 198 -15.19 -16.93 11.17
N LEU A 199 -14.16 -16.71 10.35
CA LEU A 199 -13.04 -17.64 10.16
C LEU A 199 -12.39 -18.11 11.48
N LYS A 200 -12.24 -17.21 12.47
CA LYS A 200 -11.64 -17.49 13.79
C LYS A 200 -12.42 -18.53 14.61
N ASN A 201 -13.75 -18.54 14.54
CA ASN A 201 -14.61 -19.46 15.28
C ASN A 201 -14.74 -20.83 14.60
N ARG A 202 -14.03 -21.04 13.47
CA ARG A 202 -14.15 -22.24 12.65
C ARG A 202 -12.93 -23.18 12.78
N PHE A 203 -11.88 -22.79 13.51
CA PHE A 203 -10.71 -23.64 13.76
C PHE A 203 -11.01 -24.72 14.84
N ASP A 204 -12.11 -25.45 14.70
CA ASP A 204 -12.43 -26.64 15.50
C ASP A 204 -11.80 -27.91 14.89
N VAL A 205 -10.78 -27.72 14.06
CA VAL A 205 -10.05 -28.84 13.48
C VAL A 205 -8.73 -28.94 14.19
N GLY A 206 -8.41 -30.16 14.64
CA GLY A 206 -7.09 -30.45 15.20
C GLY A 206 -5.96 -30.02 14.27
N ASP A 207 -4.73 -30.23 14.72
CA ASP A 207 -3.50 -29.81 14.04
C ASP A 207 -3.22 -30.49 12.66
N GLU A 208 -4.24 -31.05 12.02
CA GLU A 208 -4.17 -31.79 10.77
C GLU A 208 -4.09 -30.85 9.55
N VAL A 209 -3.22 -31.21 8.60
CA VAL A 209 -3.11 -30.58 7.28
C VAL A 209 -4.44 -30.68 6.51
N MET A 210 -4.89 -29.58 5.90
CA MET A 210 -6.13 -29.52 5.11
C MET A 210 -5.89 -29.81 3.64
N SER A 211 -4.84 -29.24 3.07
CA SER A 211 -4.47 -29.47 1.68
C SER A 211 -2.97 -29.26 1.51
N VAL A 212 -2.34 -30.18 0.79
CA VAL A 212 -0.92 -30.11 0.40
C VAL A 212 -0.73 -29.53 -1.00
N SER A 213 -1.78 -29.44 -1.82
CA SER A 213 -1.70 -28.91 -3.19
C SER A 213 -1.83 -27.39 -3.24
N LEU A 214 -2.36 -26.76 -2.18
CA LEU A 214 -2.68 -25.35 -2.16
C LEU A 214 -1.42 -24.47 -2.08
N GLU A 215 -1.28 -23.55 -3.03
CA GLU A 215 -0.14 -22.63 -3.17
C GLU A 215 -0.53 -21.16 -2.93
N SER A 216 -1.79 -20.78 -3.16
CA SER A 216 -2.29 -19.42 -3.00
C SER A 216 -3.59 -19.38 -2.18
N LEU A 217 -3.62 -18.52 -1.17
CA LEU A 217 -4.77 -18.34 -0.28
C LEU A 217 -5.14 -16.86 -0.15
N HIS A 218 -6.41 -16.56 -0.38
CA HIS A 218 -6.97 -15.21 -0.25
C HIS A 218 -8.00 -15.18 0.89
N VAL A 219 -7.63 -14.53 1.99
CA VAL A 219 -8.46 -14.37 3.21
C VAL A 219 -8.53 -12.89 3.59
N SER A 220 -8.97 -12.06 2.64
CA SER A 220 -9.08 -10.61 2.81
C SER A 220 -10.43 -10.24 3.42
N LYS A 221 -10.50 -9.22 4.29
CA LYS A 221 -11.73 -8.81 5.00
C LYS A 221 -12.42 -9.95 5.78
N CYS A 222 -11.64 -10.81 6.43
CA CYS A 222 -12.14 -11.95 7.22
C CYS A 222 -12.15 -11.68 8.74
N ASP A 223 -12.02 -10.41 9.14
CA ASP A 223 -11.95 -9.99 10.55
C ASP A 223 -10.80 -10.63 11.35
N ILE A 224 -9.66 -10.86 10.69
CA ILE A 224 -8.47 -11.42 11.33
C ILE A 224 -7.75 -10.32 12.11
N GLU A 225 -7.87 -10.33 13.44
CA GLU A 225 -7.16 -9.39 14.31
C GLU A 225 -5.78 -9.91 14.77
N HIS A 226 -5.68 -11.21 15.01
CA HIS A 226 -4.54 -11.85 15.66
C HIS A 226 -3.72 -12.69 14.68
N TRP A 227 -2.40 -12.62 14.78
CA TRP A 227 -1.47 -13.31 13.88
C TRP A 227 -1.44 -14.83 14.11
N GLU A 228 -1.90 -15.30 15.25
CA GLU A 228 -2.09 -16.71 15.57
C GLU A 228 -3.00 -17.38 14.54
N THR A 229 -4.06 -16.70 14.09
CA THR A 229 -4.95 -17.15 13.01
C THR A 229 -4.19 -17.37 11.71
N VAL A 230 -3.29 -16.44 11.35
CA VAL A 230 -2.42 -16.56 10.17
C VAL A 230 -1.51 -17.78 10.29
N THR A 231 -1.04 -18.05 11.50
CA THR A 231 -0.18 -19.21 11.76
C THR A 231 -0.96 -20.53 11.65
N PHE A 232 -2.22 -20.59 12.10
CA PHE A 232 -3.08 -21.76 11.88
C PHE A 232 -3.34 -22.03 10.40
N LEU A 233 -3.63 -20.98 9.61
CA LEU A 233 -3.82 -21.12 8.17
C LEU A 233 -2.59 -21.74 7.50
N TRP A 234 -1.38 -21.33 7.89
CA TRP A 234 -0.17 -21.94 7.37
C TRP A 234 0.00 -23.42 7.75
N ARG A 235 -0.34 -23.80 8.98
CA ARG A 235 -0.30 -25.22 9.40
C ARG A 235 -1.25 -26.08 8.57
N PHE A 236 -2.39 -25.53 8.16
CA PHE A 236 -3.35 -26.20 7.30
C PHE A 236 -2.91 -26.33 5.85
N PHE A 237 -2.08 -25.39 5.38
CA PHE A 237 -1.61 -25.29 4.00
C PHE A 237 -0.08 -25.19 3.97
N PRO A 238 0.66 -26.30 4.22
CA PRO A 238 2.10 -26.27 4.42
C PRO A 238 2.90 -25.83 3.17
N ASN A 239 2.34 -25.96 1.97
CA ASN A 239 2.99 -25.59 0.71
C ASN A 239 2.59 -24.19 0.20
N LEU A 240 2.01 -23.35 1.07
CA LEU A 240 1.54 -22.03 0.69
C LEU A 240 2.70 -21.11 0.27
N VAL A 241 2.63 -20.60 -0.96
CA VAL A 241 3.60 -19.65 -1.55
C VAL A 241 3.10 -18.22 -1.47
N SER A 242 1.78 -18.02 -1.56
CA SER A 242 1.13 -16.71 -1.64
C SER A 242 -0.01 -16.59 -0.64
N LEU A 243 0.01 -15.52 0.16
CA LEU A 243 -1.02 -15.25 1.16
C LEU A 243 -1.50 -13.79 1.09
N SER A 244 -2.79 -13.60 0.85
CA SER A 244 -3.44 -12.29 0.87
C SER A 244 -4.33 -12.11 2.09
N LEU A 245 -3.93 -11.17 2.96
CA LEU A 245 -4.59 -10.80 4.23
C LEU A 245 -5.12 -9.36 4.18
N CYS A 246 -5.35 -8.81 3.00
CA CYS A 246 -5.77 -7.42 2.83
C CYS A 246 -7.01 -7.07 3.67
N GLU A 247 -7.07 -5.84 4.16
CA GLU A 247 -8.26 -5.29 4.84
C GLU A 247 -8.71 -6.12 6.05
N ASN A 248 -7.77 -6.78 6.73
CA ASN A 248 -8.00 -7.38 8.04
C ASN A 248 -7.48 -6.46 9.16
N PRO A 249 -8.12 -6.43 10.34
CA PRO A 249 -7.74 -5.62 11.49
C PRO A 249 -6.44 -6.07 12.21
N ILE A 250 -5.45 -6.58 11.47
CA ILE A 250 -4.16 -7.01 11.99
C ILE A 250 -3.34 -5.79 12.42
N ARG A 251 -3.02 -5.70 13.71
CA ARG A 251 -2.14 -4.66 14.29
C ARG A 251 -0.71 -5.14 14.53
N TYR A 252 -0.58 -6.43 14.84
CA TYR A 252 0.67 -7.05 15.25
C TYR A 252 0.94 -8.30 14.42
N THR A 253 2.17 -8.41 13.92
CA THR A 253 2.68 -9.65 13.29
C THR A 253 3.57 -10.40 14.29
N SER A 254 3.70 -11.72 14.15
CA SER A 254 4.59 -12.53 15.00
C SER A 254 5.10 -13.78 14.29
N CYS A 255 6.38 -14.09 14.40
CA CYS A 255 6.95 -15.33 13.84
C CYS A 255 7.47 -16.30 14.92
N LYS A 256 7.18 -16.02 16.20
CA LYS A 256 7.63 -16.85 17.33
C LYS A 256 6.49 -17.74 17.82
N MET A 257 6.53 -19.03 17.47
CA MET A 257 5.78 -20.05 18.18
C MET A 257 6.61 -20.56 19.37
N LYS A 258 5.93 -20.95 20.46
CA LYS A 258 6.56 -21.54 21.66
C LYS A 258 7.08 -22.97 21.42
N THR A 259 6.95 -23.51 20.21
CA THR A 259 7.42 -24.84 19.83
C THR A 259 8.76 -24.73 19.11
N ASN A 260 9.77 -25.42 19.63
CA ASN A 260 11.19 -25.10 19.45
C ASN A 260 11.77 -25.20 18.02
N ASP A 261 11.06 -25.64 16.98
CA ASP A 261 11.75 -26.03 15.72
C ASP A 261 11.06 -25.65 14.39
N LEU A 262 10.01 -24.83 14.38
CA LEU A 262 9.36 -24.42 13.12
C LEU A 262 9.34 -22.90 12.98
N ASN A 263 10.23 -22.38 12.13
CA ASN A 263 10.11 -21.02 11.60
C ASN A 263 8.71 -20.88 10.97
N CYS A 264 7.86 -20.08 11.59
CA CYS A 264 6.50 -19.84 11.14
C CYS A 264 6.52 -19.27 9.72
N LEU A 265 5.62 -19.75 8.85
CA LEU A 265 5.47 -19.25 7.48
C LEU A 265 6.66 -19.51 6.54
N ASN A 266 7.54 -20.46 6.89
CA ASN A 266 8.53 -20.97 5.94
C ASN A 266 7.83 -21.46 4.65
N GLY A 267 8.28 -20.97 3.50
CA GLY A 267 7.70 -21.29 2.19
C GLY A 267 6.93 -20.13 1.56
N VAL A 268 6.32 -19.25 2.37
CA VAL A 268 5.60 -18.07 1.87
C VAL A 268 6.59 -17.12 1.22
N ARG A 269 6.36 -16.81 -0.06
CA ARG A 269 7.17 -15.88 -0.86
C ARG A 269 6.45 -14.57 -1.12
N ARG A 270 5.12 -14.57 -1.15
CA ARG A 270 4.29 -13.40 -1.41
C ARG A 270 3.31 -13.17 -0.27
N LEU A 271 3.35 -11.99 0.31
CA LEU A 271 2.49 -11.60 1.42
C LEU A 271 1.85 -10.24 1.14
N SER A 272 0.52 -10.18 1.23
CA SER A 272 -0.23 -8.94 1.09
C SER A 272 -0.94 -8.58 2.38
N LEU A 273 -0.58 -7.42 2.95
CA LEU A 273 -1.09 -6.82 4.19
C LEU A 273 -1.65 -5.41 3.92
N ASN A 274 -2.09 -5.16 2.68
CA ASN A 274 -2.68 -3.88 2.30
C ASN A 274 -3.86 -3.55 3.20
N LYS A 275 -3.94 -2.29 3.64
CA LYS A 275 -5.03 -1.76 4.46
C LYS A 275 -5.26 -2.54 5.77
N CYS A 276 -4.23 -3.19 6.30
CA CYS A 276 -4.23 -3.68 7.67
C CYS A 276 -4.01 -2.53 8.67
N LEU A 277 -4.16 -2.81 9.97
CA LEU A 277 -4.06 -1.82 11.05
C LEU A 277 -2.66 -1.77 11.69
N ILE A 278 -1.62 -2.16 10.95
CA ILE A 278 -0.24 -2.15 11.45
C ILE A 278 0.21 -0.70 11.66
N ASP A 279 0.62 -0.39 12.88
CA ASP A 279 0.97 0.96 13.35
C ASP A 279 2.36 1.03 13.99
N ASN A 280 3.15 -0.05 13.92
CA ASN A 280 4.44 -0.15 14.62
C ASN A 280 5.53 -0.86 13.79
N TRP A 281 6.78 -0.38 13.94
CA TRP A 281 7.94 -0.95 13.25
C TRP A 281 8.32 -2.35 13.72
N SER A 282 8.02 -2.71 14.97
CA SER A 282 8.29 -4.04 15.52
C SER A 282 7.61 -5.15 14.69
N SER A 283 6.39 -4.90 14.22
CA SER A 283 5.67 -5.81 13.33
C SER A 283 6.35 -5.94 11.96
N ILE A 284 6.84 -4.84 11.39
CA ILE A 284 7.59 -4.88 10.13
C ILE A 284 8.88 -5.70 10.29
N GLU A 285 9.61 -5.51 11.40
CA GLU A 285 10.82 -6.28 11.67
C GLU A 285 10.57 -7.78 11.82
N ARG A 286 9.43 -8.19 12.41
CA ARG A 286 9.10 -9.62 12.51
C ARG A 286 8.77 -10.26 11.16
N LEU A 287 8.35 -9.48 10.15
CA LEU A 287 8.22 -10.01 8.79
C LEU A 287 9.58 -10.41 8.20
N ALA A 288 10.68 -9.81 8.66
CA ALA A 288 12.03 -10.19 8.24
C ALA A 288 12.43 -11.59 8.72
N ASP A 289 11.76 -12.14 9.74
CA ASP A 289 11.97 -13.52 10.21
C ASP A 289 11.46 -14.56 9.18
N ILE A 290 10.58 -14.16 8.26
CA ILE A 290 10.11 -15.00 7.15
C ILE A 290 11.16 -14.98 6.04
N ASN A 291 12.18 -15.84 6.17
CA ASN A 291 13.36 -15.85 5.28
C ASN A 291 13.02 -16.10 3.79
N THR A 292 11.87 -16.69 3.49
CA THR A 292 11.41 -16.94 2.11
C THR A 292 10.66 -15.77 1.47
N LEU A 293 10.31 -14.73 2.24
CA LEU A 293 9.50 -13.60 1.77
C LEU A 293 10.25 -12.77 0.71
N GLN A 294 9.70 -12.71 -0.50
CA GLN A 294 10.31 -11.99 -1.63
C GLN A 294 9.42 -10.88 -2.19
N ASP A 295 8.10 -10.96 -2.02
CA ASP A 295 7.14 -9.95 -2.45
C ASP A 295 6.27 -9.55 -1.26
N LEU A 296 6.32 -8.27 -0.89
CA LEU A 296 5.52 -7.70 0.18
C LEU A 296 4.65 -6.58 -0.39
N ARG A 297 3.34 -6.68 -0.18
CA ARG A 297 2.40 -5.59 -0.42
C ARG A 297 1.88 -5.10 0.92
N ILE A 298 2.13 -3.85 1.23
CA ILE A 298 1.79 -3.24 2.52
C ILE A 298 1.47 -1.76 2.30
N ILE A 299 0.36 -1.49 1.63
CA ILE A 299 -0.10 -0.14 1.29
C ILE A 299 -1.20 0.27 2.27
N ALA A 300 -1.32 1.57 2.54
CA ALA A 300 -2.42 2.16 3.30
C ALA A 300 -2.60 1.58 4.73
N ILE A 301 -1.50 1.34 5.45
CA ILE A 301 -1.53 1.03 6.90
C ILE A 301 -1.31 2.30 7.74
N PRO A 302 -1.78 2.35 9.00
CA PRO A 302 -1.60 3.51 9.88
C PRO A 302 -0.15 3.97 10.06
N LEU A 303 0.82 3.05 10.05
CA LEU A 303 2.25 3.36 10.21
C LEU A 303 2.77 4.36 9.15
N TRP A 304 2.13 4.45 7.98
CA TRP A 304 2.56 5.32 6.89
C TRP A 304 2.19 6.79 7.06
N LYS A 305 1.31 7.13 8.00
CA LYS A 305 0.83 8.52 8.16
C LYS A 305 1.95 9.51 8.47
N GLU A 306 3.06 9.04 9.03
CA GLU A 306 4.20 9.85 9.44
C GLU A 306 5.31 9.95 8.37
N TYR A 307 5.17 9.26 7.23
CA TYR A 307 6.23 9.14 6.23
C TYR A 307 5.72 9.44 4.82
N THR A 308 6.56 10.04 4.00
CA THR A 308 6.33 10.10 2.55
C THR A 308 6.43 8.71 1.93
N ASN A 309 5.95 8.56 0.69
CA ASN A 309 6.04 7.28 -0.03
C ASN A 309 7.50 6.82 -0.16
N ASP A 310 8.40 7.70 -0.60
CA ASP A 310 9.81 7.34 -0.79
C ASP A 310 10.47 6.91 0.52
N GLU A 311 10.15 7.59 1.63
CA GLU A 311 10.68 7.24 2.95
C GLU A 311 10.27 5.85 3.41
N HIS A 312 8.97 5.50 3.32
CA HIS A 312 8.55 4.17 3.77
C HIS A 312 9.16 3.06 2.92
N PHE A 313 9.44 3.30 1.63
CA PHE A 313 10.14 2.35 0.77
C PHE A 313 11.54 2.08 1.31
N HIS A 314 12.35 3.12 1.51
CA HIS A 314 13.70 2.97 2.06
C HIS A 314 13.69 2.29 3.44
N LEU A 315 12.74 2.67 4.29
CA LEU A 315 12.62 2.13 5.64
C LEU A 315 12.26 0.63 5.64
N ILE A 316 11.38 0.16 4.75
CA ILE A 316 11.06 -1.27 4.67
C ILE A 316 12.21 -2.05 4.03
N ILE A 317 12.75 -1.54 2.92
CA ILE A 317 13.82 -2.19 2.15
C ILE A 317 15.04 -2.44 3.04
N GLY A 318 15.51 -1.46 3.83
CA GLY A 318 16.65 -1.69 4.71
C GLY A 318 16.37 -2.65 5.88
N ARG A 319 15.09 -2.90 6.23
CA ARG A 319 14.69 -3.82 7.33
C ARG A 319 14.52 -5.27 6.91
N ILE A 320 14.17 -5.54 5.65
CA ILE A 320 13.84 -6.90 5.15
C ILE A 320 14.81 -7.27 4.01
N PRO A 321 15.97 -7.90 4.31
CA PRO A 321 17.05 -8.13 3.34
C PRO A 321 16.68 -9.02 2.15
N GLN A 322 15.81 -10.01 2.37
CA GLN A 322 15.41 -11.01 1.39
C GLN A 322 14.37 -10.50 0.37
N LEU A 323 13.77 -9.34 0.64
CA LEU A 323 12.70 -8.77 -0.17
C LEU A 323 13.22 -8.46 -1.58
N LYS A 324 12.43 -8.70 -2.62
CA LYS A 324 12.77 -8.41 -4.03
C LYS A 324 11.77 -7.47 -4.67
N ILE A 325 10.52 -7.52 -4.22
CA ILE A 325 9.40 -6.71 -4.71
C ILE A 325 8.72 -6.08 -3.51
N LEU A 326 8.49 -4.78 -3.56
CA LEU A 326 7.73 -4.04 -2.55
C LEU A 326 6.62 -3.25 -3.24
N ASN A 327 5.37 -3.49 -2.85
CA ASN A 327 4.20 -2.80 -3.40
C ASN A 327 4.10 -2.87 -4.94
N GLY A 328 4.60 -3.97 -5.53
CA GLY A 328 4.63 -4.18 -6.98
C GLY A 328 5.89 -3.65 -7.69
N SER A 329 6.74 -2.89 -7.02
CA SER A 329 7.99 -2.38 -7.57
C SER A 329 9.16 -3.32 -7.30
N VAL A 330 9.94 -3.65 -8.33
CA VAL A 330 11.18 -4.43 -8.20
C VAL A 330 12.26 -3.59 -7.53
N ILE A 331 12.94 -4.16 -6.54
CA ILE A 331 14.00 -3.49 -5.80
C ILE A 331 15.34 -3.75 -6.50
N SER A 332 15.93 -2.70 -7.06
CA SER A 332 17.26 -2.78 -7.66
C SER A 332 18.37 -2.90 -6.61
N ALA A 333 19.56 -3.35 -7.01
CA ALA A 333 20.72 -3.42 -6.13
C ALA A 333 21.13 -2.01 -5.63
N GLU A 334 21.06 -1.01 -6.51
CA GLU A 334 21.34 0.39 -6.16
C GLU A 334 20.31 0.91 -5.13
N GLN A 335 19.02 0.69 -5.37
CA GLN A 335 17.97 1.10 -4.43
C GLN A 335 18.12 0.38 -3.08
N ARG A 336 18.53 -0.89 -3.08
CA ARG A 336 18.84 -1.64 -1.86
C ARG A 336 19.96 -0.97 -1.08
N GLU A 337 21.07 -0.67 -1.72
CA GLU A 337 22.21 -0.03 -1.07
C GLU A 337 21.84 1.34 -0.50
N GLN A 338 21.18 2.19 -1.30
CA GLN A 338 20.68 3.50 -0.85
C GLN A 338 19.76 3.36 0.38
N SER A 339 18.84 2.38 0.36
CA SER A 339 17.91 2.11 1.47
C SER A 339 18.61 1.56 2.72
N GLU A 340 19.64 0.73 2.56
CA GLU A 340 20.42 0.19 3.68
C GLU A 340 21.28 1.30 4.34
N ARG A 341 21.82 2.24 3.56
CA ARG A 341 22.55 3.43 4.05
C ARG A 341 21.63 4.51 4.62
N TYR A 342 20.36 4.51 4.24
CA TYR A 342 19.35 5.49 4.67
C TYR A 342 19.25 5.62 6.20
N TYR A 343 19.58 4.55 6.93
CA TYR A 343 19.54 4.55 8.39
C TYR A 343 20.69 5.29 9.07
N ASP A 344 21.83 5.53 8.42
CA ASP A 344 22.99 6.14 9.08
C ASP A 344 22.68 7.55 9.62
N VAL A 345 21.84 8.30 8.91
CA VAL A 345 21.46 9.67 9.27
C VAL A 345 20.20 9.77 10.15
N ARG A 346 19.50 8.65 10.42
CA ARG A 346 18.27 8.65 11.22
C ARG A 346 18.54 8.42 12.71
N GLU A 347 17.73 9.03 13.57
CA GLU A 347 17.82 8.84 15.02
C GLU A 347 17.42 7.41 15.44
N ILE A 348 16.30 6.91 14.89
CA ILE A 348 15.78 5.58 15.21
C ILE A 348 16.42 4.53 14.31
N LYS A 349 17.27 3.68 14.91
CA LYS A 349 17.95 2.58 14.21
C LYS A 349 17.15 1.26 14.33
N PRO A 350 16.95 0.50 13.24
CA PRO A 350 16.33 -0.81 13.30
C PRO A 350 17.26 -1.85 13.92
N LYS A 351 16.72 -2.99 14.36
CA LYS A 351 17.54 -4.09 14.92
C LYS A 351 18.63 -4.58 13.98
N ILE A 352 18.38 -4.52 12.67
CA ILE A 352 19.34 -4.93 11.64
C ILE A 352 20.50 -3.94 11.45
N PHE A 353 20.43 -2.74 12.02
CA PHE A 353 21.39 -1.66 11.74
C PHE A 353 22.85 -2.06 12.00
N ALA A 354 23.13 -2.76 13.10
CA ALA A 354 24.49 -3.24 13.39
C ALA A 354 25.06 -4.14 12.27
N ARG A 355 24.20 -4.96 11.64
CA ARG A 355 24.56 -5.78 10.49
C ARG A 355 24.76 -4.95 9.22
N LEU A 356 23.97 -3.88 9.03
CA LEU A 356 24.13 -2.96 7.91
C LEU A 356 25.45 -2.19 7.99
N VAL A 357 25.81 -1.66 9.17
CA VAL A 357 27.09 -0.97 9.41
C VAL A 357 28.27 -1.90 9.14
N LYS A 358 28.20 -3.17 9.58
CA LYS A 358 29.24 -4.16 9.29
C LYS A 358 29.42 -4.42 7.79
N ARG A 359 28.36 -4.27 6.99
CA ARG A 359 28.37 -4.49 5.55
C ARG A 359 28.88 -3.27 4.77
N HIS A 360 28.40 -2.07 5.13
CA HIS A 360 28.57 -0.86 4.31
C HIS A 360 29.55 0.17 4.88
N GLY A 361 29.98 0.00 6.13
CA GLY A 361 30.57 1.08 6.92
C GLY A 361 29.53 2.13 7.29
N HIS A 362 29.97 3.22 7.91
CA HIS A 362 29.15 4.42 8.10
C HIS A 362 29.28 5.34 6.90
N VAL A 363 28.19 6.01 6.53
CA VAL A 363 28.24 7.16 5.61
C VAL A 363 29.08 8.27 6.25
N GLU A 364 30.21 8.62 5.61
CA GLU A 364 31.01 9.78 6.01
C GLU A 364 30.14 11.05 5.93
N GLN A 365 30.02 11.78 7.04
CA GLN A 365 29.28 13.05 7.04
C GLN A 365 30.01 14.05 6.13
N LEU A 366 29.39 14.39 5.00
CA LEU A 366 29.84 15.50 4.17
C LEU A 366 29.88 16.78 5.01
N CYS A 367 31.01 17.49 4.96
CA CYS A 367 31.27 18.66 5.79
C CYS A 367 30.15 19.71 5.71
N LYS A 368 29.83 20.37 6.82
CA LYS A 368 28.91 21.52 6.83
C LYS A 368 29.54 22.66 6.02
N VAL A 369 29.15 22.78 4.75
CA VAL A 369 29.46 23.96 3.94
C VAL A 369 28.49 25.07 4.34
N ASP A 370 29.00 26.15 4.93
CA ASP A 370 28.21 27.35 5.23
C ASP A 370 27.93 28.10 3.92
N MET A 371 26.67 28.03 3.47
CA MET A 371 26.17 28.70 2.25
C MET A 371 25.71 30.14 2.50
N THR A 372 25.97 30.72 3.68
CA THR A 372 25.55 32.09 3.99
C THR A 372 26.25 33.10 3.07
N PRO A 373 25.52 33.94 2.30
CA PRO A 373 26.13 34.92 1.40
C PRO A 373 27.01 35.91 2.17
N LYS A 374 28.25 36.13 1.69
CA LYS A 374 29.17 37.11 2.29
C LYS A 374 28.52 38.50 2.30
N LYS A 375 28.42 39.11 3.49
CA LYS A 375 27.83 40.46 3.67
C LYS A 375 28.84 41.59 3.48
N HIS A 376 30.12 41.29 3.66
CA HIS A 376 31.22 42.24 3.58
C HIS A 376 32.39 41.63 2.81
N ALA A 377 33.19 42.50 2.18
CA ALA A 377 34.48 42.16 1.61
C ALA A 377 35.50 43.26 1.94
N VAL A 378 36.78 42.92 2.05
CA VAL A 378 37.89 43.86 2.20
C VAL A 378 38.58 43.98 0.86
N ILE A 379 38.47 45.14 0.22
CA ILE A 379 39.04 45.41 -1.11
C ILE A 379 40.20 46.39 -1.03
N VAL A 380 41.09 46.36 -2.02
CA VAL A 380 42.14 47.37 -2.20
C VAL A 380 41.61 48.48 -3.09
N VAL A 381 41.53 49.70 -2.59
CA VAL A 381 41.11 50.86 -3.38
C VAL A 381 42.33 51.67 -3.76
N ILE A 382 42.49 51.93 -5.06
CA ILE A 382 43.65 52.65 -5.62
C ILE A 382 43.15 53.85 -6.44
N CYS A 383 43.70 55.03 -6.20
CA CYS A 383 43.49 56.23 -7.00
C CYS A 383 44.85 56.88 -7.26
N GLU A 384 45.34 56.80 -8.49
CA GLU A 384 46.66 57.33 -8.84
C GLU A 384 46.69 58.86 -8.81
N GLU A 385 45.60 59.53 -9.16
CA GLU A 385 45.51 60.98 -9.23
C GLU A 385 45.65 61.66 -7.88
N THR A 386 45.21 60.97 -6.82
CA THR A 386 45.26 61.49 -5.44
C THR A 386 46.27 60.75 -4.57
N GLY A 387 46.94 59.73 -5.11
CA GLY A 387 47.86 58.86 -4.38
C GLY A 387 47.17 57.98 -3.32
N TYR A 388 45.85 57.85 -3.37
CA TYR A 388 45.10 57.07 -2.39
C TYR A 388 45.29 55.57 -2.66
N ASN A 389 45.78 54.82 -1.68
CA ASN A 389 45.89 53.36 -1.74
C ASN A 389 45.64 52.77 -0.34
N ALA A 390 44.52 52.08 -0.14
CA ALA A 390 44.17 51.51 1.16
C ALA A 390 43.20 50.31 1.05
N ASN A 391 43.26 49.43 2.06
CA ASN A 391 42.29 48.36 2.23
C ASN A 391 41.00 48.92 2.85
N LEU A 392 39.86 48.68 2.20
CA LEU A 392 38.56 49.17 2.62
C LEU A 392 37.58 48.02 2.80
N LYS A 393 36.99 47.93 4.00
CA LYS A 393 35.88 47.01 4.26
C LYS A 393 34.58 47.59 3.73
N ILE A 394 34.01 46.95 2.70
CA ILE A 394 32.77 47.36 2.05
C ILE A 394 31.63 46.40 2.37
N ARG A 395 30.39 46.90 2.32
CA ARG A 395 29.17 46.08 2.39
C ARG A 395 28.78 45.66 0.98
N LEU A 396 28.58 44.37 0.75
CA LEU A 396 28.21 43.87 -0.58
C LEU A 396 26.74 44.14 -0.93
N THR A 397 25.90 44.43 0.06
CA THR A 397 24.48 44.77 -0.13
C THR A 397 24.25 46.23 -0.52
N GLN A 398 25.28 47.05 -0.68
CA GLN A 398 25.15 48.44 -1.14
C GLN A 398 25.26 48.54 -2.67
N THR A 399 24.84 49.68 -3.23
CA THR A 399 24.96 49.96 -4.67
C THR A 399 26.33 50.58 -5.01
N VAL A 400 26.70 50.54 -6.30
CA VAL A 400 27.87 51.25 -6.84
C VAL A 400 27.80 52.74 -6.50
N SER A 401 26.62 53.37 -6.56
CA SER A 401 26.45 54.79 -6.17
C SER A 401 26.81 55.07 -4.71
N CYS A 402 26.41 54.19 -3.79
CA CYS A 402 26.78 54.32 -2.38
C CYS A 402 28.29 54.20 -2.17
N LEU A 403 28.92 53.27 -2.91
CA LEU A 403 30.38 53.12 -2.92
C LEU A 403 31.06 54.38 -3.47
N MET A 404 30.59 54.95 -4.58
CA MET A 404 31.16 56.18 -5.16
C MET A 404 31.12 57.35 -4.18
N HIS A 405 30.01 57.56 -3.47
CA HIS A 405 29.92 58.62 -2.44
C HIS A 405 30.82 58.36 -1.22
N MET A 406 31.04 57.09 -0.87
CA MET A 406 32.03 56.74 0.16
C MET A 406 33.45 57.08 -0.31
N LEU A 407 33.78 56.74 -1.55
CA LEU A 407 35.07 56.99 -2.18
C LEU A 407 35.32 58.48 -2.44
N GLU A 408 34.29 59.28 -2.72
CA GLU A 408 34.38 60.75 -2.88
C GLU A 408 34.93 61.41 -1.60
N LYS A 409 34.52 60.93 -0.41
CA LYS A 409 35.02 61.45 0.87
C LYS A 409 36.51 61.14 1.08
N LEU A 410 36.97 59.98 0.58
CA LEU A 410 38.31 59.43 0.77
C LEU A 410 39.30 59.95 -0.27
N THR A 411 38.91 59.98 -1.54
CA THR A 411 39.74 60.37 -2.70
C THR A 411 39.56 61.84 -3.08
N LYS A 412 38.57 62.56 -2.54
CA LYS A 412 38.23 63.95 -2.91
C LYS A 412 37.85 64.17 -4.38
N ILE A 413 37.63 63.10 -5.14
CA ILE A 413 37.10 63.17 -6.52
C ILE A 413 35.57 63.23 -6.45
N PRO A 414 34.92 64.25 -7.06
CA PRO A 414 33.46 64.33 -7.07
C PRO A 414 32.81 63.15 -7.78
N VAL A 415 31.70 62.60 -7.27
CA VAL A 415 31.03 61.41 -7.86
C VAL A 415 30.70 61.58 -9.34
N LYS A 416 30.28 62.78 -9.77
CA LYS A 416 29.95 63.08 -11.17
C LYS A 416 31.14 62.93 -12.13
N ARG A 417 32.36 62.98 -11.61
CA ARG A 417 33.61 62.88 -12.36
C ARG A 417 34.33 61.56 -12.10
N MET A 418 33.77 60.69 -11.26
CA MET A 418 34.41 59.46 -10.81
C MET A 418 34.09 58.31 -11.76
N ARG A 419 35.11 57.55 -12.17
CA ARG A 419 34.98 56.25 -12.83
C ARG A 419 35.61 55.17 -11.96
N LEU A 420 34.92 54.04 -11.82
CA LEU A 420 35.38 52.91 -11.03
C LEU A 420 35.66 51.71 -11.93
N PHE A 421 36.83 51.10 -11.75
CA PHE A 421 37.23 49.88 -12.42
C PHE A 421 37.49 48.79 -11.40
N TYR A 422 36.70 47.71 -11.47
CA TYR A 422 36.84 46.54 -10.62
C TYR A 422 37.77 45.53 -11.29
N ILE A 423 38.73 45.00 -10.53
CA ILE A 423 39.69 43.98 -10.96
C ILE A 423 39.61 42.82 -9.95
N ASN A 424 39.26 41.64 -10.46
CA ASN A 424 39.21 40.42 -9.66
C ASN A 424 40.62 39.82 -9.52
N SER A 425 40.91 39.20 -8.38
CA SER A 425 42.13 38.43 -8.13
C SER A 425 42.47 37.37 -9.19
N VAL A 426 41.48 36.75 -9.84
CA VAL A 426 41.64 35.69 -10.86
C VAL A 426 41.78 36.25 -12.27
N ASN A 427 41.20 37.42 -12.56
CA ASN A 427 41.20 38.02 -13.89
C ASN A 427 41.66 39.49 -13.83
N PRO A 428 42.86 39.81 -14.34
CA PRO A 428 43.44 41.14 -14.23
C PRO A 428 42.83 42.17 -15.19
N PHE A 429 41.85 41.80 -16.03
CA PHE A 429 41.18 42.75 -16.92
C PHE A 429 40.17 43.64 -16.16
N PRO A 430 40.34 44.97 -16.17
CA PRO A 430 39.47 45.87 -15.43
C PRO A 430 38.06 45.94 -16.04
N ASN A 431 37.04 45.72 -15.21
CA ASN A 431 35.64 45.91 -15.56
C ASN A 431 35.13 47.25 -15.02
N GLU A 432 34.61 48.10 -15.90
CA GLU A 432 34.09 49.41 -15.52
C GLU A 432 32.70 49.30 -14.87
N LEU A 433 32.55 49.83 -13.66
CA LEU A 433 31.27 49.84 -12.94
C LEU A 433 30.38 50.99 -13.43
N ARG A 434 29.78 50.81 -14.62
CA ARG A 434 29.00 51.85 -15.32
C ARG A 434 27.64 52.15 -14.70
N PHE A 435 27.02 51.16 -14.05
CA PHE A 435 25.64 51.26 -13.57
C PHE A 435 25.62 51.61 -12.08
N SER A 436 25.32 52.87 -11.76
CA SER A 436 25.30 53.37 -10.38
C SER A 436 24.28 52.65 -9.48
N SER A 437 23.20 52.10 -10.06
CA SER A 437 22.17 51.32 -9.36
C SER A 437 22.54 49.85 -9.14
N GLN A 438 23.63 49.34 -9.74
CA GLN A 438 24.03 47.94 -9.59
C GLN A 438 24.44 47.64 -8.14
N MET A 439 23.96 46.52 -7.60
CA MET A 439 24.37 46.05 -6.28
C MET A 439 25.74 45.37 -6.35
N LEU A 440 26.61 45.64 -5.36
CA LEU A 440 27.96 45.07 -5.34
C LEU A 440 27.97 43.55 -5.20
N GLN A 441 26.94 42.96 -4.59
CA GLN A 441 26.78 41.51 -4.47
C GLN A 441 26.72 40.80 -5.84
N ALA A 442 26.23 41.47 -6.89
CA ALA A 442 26.16 40.91 -8.24
C ALA A 442 27.53 40.84 -8.93
N LEU A 443 28.57 41.46 -8.35
CA LEU A 443 29.92 41.51 -8.91
C LEU A 443 30.82 40.39 -8.37
N HIS A 444 30.32 39.53 -7.47
CA HIS A 444 31.09 38.44 -6.83
C HIS A 444 32.42 38.89 -6.22
N ILE A 445 32.44 40.08 -5.61
CA ILE A 445 33.64 40.67 -5.01
C ILE A 445 34.14 39.81 -3.85
N GLU A 446 35.43 39.46 -3.88
CA GLU A 446 36.12 38.73 -2.83
C GLU A 446 37.11 39.61 -2.05
N ASP A 447 37.61 39.08 -0.92
CA ASP A 447 38.64 39.75 -0.14
C ASP A 447 39.95 39.81 -0.93
N GLY A 448 40.54 41.00 -1.03
CA GLY A 448 41.78 41.26 -1.78
C GLY A 448 41.59 41.74 -3.22
N ASP A 449 40.35 41.74 -3.73
CA ASP A 449 40.03 42.34 -5.03
C ASP A 449 40.30 43.85 -5.05
N ARG A 450 40.47 44.44 -6.24
CA ARG A 450 40.88 45.83 -6.40
C ARG A 450 39.81 46.70 -7.06
N ILE A 451 39.68 47.93 -6.60
CA ILE A 451 38.89 48.98 -7.26
C ILE A 451 39.78 50.18 -7.54
N CYS A 452 39.96 50.49 -8.83
CA CYS A 452 40.68 51.67 -9.29
C CYS A 452 39.70 52.83 -9.51
N VAL A 453 39.97 53.97 -8.87
CA VAL A 453 39.19 55.21 -8.97
C VAL A 453 39.93 56.18 -9.89
N GLN A 454 39.23 56.70 -10.91
CA GLN A 454 39.77 57.67 -11.85
C GLN A 454 38.90 58.95 -11.92
N ASP A 455 39.52 60.11 -12.11
CA ASP A 455 38.85 61.38 -12.42
C ASP A 455 38.76 61.57 -13.95
N GLN A 456 37.55 61.76 -14.47
CA GLN A 456 37.28 61.99 -15.89
C GLN A 456 38.03 63.19 -16.51
N LEU A 457 38.48 64.15 -15.69
CA LEU A 457 39.21 65.33 -16.15
C LEU A 457 40.74 65.22 -16.03
N SER A 458 41.26 64.12 -15.50
CA SER A 458 42.70 63.89 -15.44
C SER A 458 43.22 63.48 -16.84
N LYS A 459 44.24 64.19 -17.36
CA LYS A 459 44.88 63.87 -18.66
C LYS A 459 45.85 62.68 -18.59
N ARG A 460 45.90 61.96 -17.46
CA ARG A 460 46.70 60.74 -17.32
C ARG A 460 45.82 59.55 -17.68
N GLN A 461 45.83 59.14 -18.95
CA GLN A 461 45.41 57.79 -19.30
C GLN A 461 46.34 56.81 -18.60
N ILE A 462 45.80 55.93 -17.75
CA ILE A 462 46.55 54.75 -17.33
C ILE A 462 46.84 53.96 -18.61
N ALA A 463 48.12 53.87 -18.97
CA ALA A 463 48.58 52.83 -19.86
C ALA A 463 48.35 51.49 -19.15
N LEU A 464 47.30 50.76 -19.52
CA LEU A 464 46.96 49.42 -19.02
C LEU A 464 48.03 48.35 -19.39
N GLN A 465 49.28 48.74 -19.66
CA GLN A 465 50.35 47.84 -20.10
C GLN A 465 51.39 47.50 -19.03
N SER A 466 51.18 47.82 -17.76
CA SER A 466 52.17 47.53 -16.72
C SER A 466 51.59 46.94 -15.44
N PHE A 467 50.82 45.85 -15.56
CA PHE A 467 50.79 44.84 -14.50
C PHE A 467 51.71 43.70 -14.92
N ASN A 468 53.01 43.96 -14.87
CA ASN A 468 54.00 42.90 -14.88
C ASN A 468 53.95 42.18 -13.54
N ILE A 469 53.85 40.87 -13.67
CA ILE A 469 54.03 39.82 -12.66
C ILE A 469 55.13 40.19 -11.67
N MET A 470 54.79 40.20 -10.38
CA MET A 470 55.64 39.64 -9.33
C MET A 470 54.76 39.11 -8.20
#